data_AF-A0A3D1BD71-F1
#
_entry.id   AF-A0A3D1BD71-F1
#
_cell.length_a   1.000
_cell.length_b   1.000
_cell.length_c   1.000
_cell.angle_alpha   90.00
_cell.angle_beta   90.00
_cell.angle_gamma   90.00
#
_symmetry.space_group_name_H-M   'P 1'
#
loop_
_entity.id
_entity.type
_entity.pdbx_description
1 polymer ?
#
loop_
_entity_poly.entity_id
_entity_poly.type
_entity_poly.pdbx_seq_one_letter_code
_entity_poly.pdbx_strand_id
1 'polypeptide(L)'
;NVAQLFAIKDPSGKGKAELSGKSIVDARVSYDEIGDVVVSMTMNSEGAVAWGQMTERCANENNRAVAVVLDNLVFSAPNVQTAITNGRSQISFGSGQSAEDKLAEAEDLAGLLKAGSLPAPARIV
;
A
#
# COMPACT_ATOMS: atom_id res chain seq x y z
N ASN A 1 -8.01 -2.83 24.67
CA ASN A 1 -8.27 -2.54 23.24
C ASN A 1 -7.98 -1.09 22.96
N VAL A 2 -6.91 -0.83 22.23
CA VAL A 2 -6.60 0.51 21.68
C VAL A 2 -6.95 0.44 20.20
N ALA A 3 -7.81 1.33 19.71
CA ALA A 3 -8.13 1.44 18.29
C ALA A 3 -7.35 2.62 17.71
N GLN A 4 -6.66 2.40 16.58
CA GLN A 4 -6.02 3.49 15.83
C GLN A 4 -7.06 4.16 14.93
N LEU A 5 -7.19 5.48 15.03
CA LEU A 5 -8.09 6.26 14.19
C LEU A 5 -7.31 6.89 13.04
N PHE A 6 -7.67 6.55 11.81
CA PHE A 6 -7.11 7.16 10.60
C PHE A 6 -8.13 8.10 9.96
N ALA A 7 -7.72 9.34 9.70
CA ALA A 7 -8.51 10.28 8.90
C ALA A 7 -8.02 10.24 7.45
N ILE A 8 -8.83 9.67 6.55
CA ILE A 8 -8.52 9.61 5.12
C ILE A 8 -9.12 10.84 4.45
N LYS A 9 -8.27 11.66 3.83
CA LYS A 9 -8.71 12.80 3.02
C LYS A 9 -9.08 12.28 1.64
N ASP A 10 -10.37 12.27 1.32
CA ASP A 10 -10.87 12.00 -0.03
C ASP A 10 -11.12 13.33 -0.77
N PRO A 11 -10.22 13.76 -1.67
CA PRO A 11 -10.42 14.98 -2.45
C PRO A 11 -11.56 14.86 -3.48
N SER A 12 -11.98 13.65 -3.84
CA SER A 12 -13.10 13.43 -4.78
C SER A 12 -14.47 13.60 -4.12
N GLY A 13 -14.54 13.49 -2.79
CA GLY A 13 -15.77 13.52 -2.00
C GLY A 13 -16.75 12.37 -2.30
N LYS A 14 -16.32 11.36 -3.07
CA LYS A 14 -17.15 10.26 -3.58
C LYS A 14 -16.78 8.89 -2.99
N GLY A 15 -15.85 8.85 -2.04
CA GLY A 15 -15.27 7.64 -1.47
C GLY A 15 -14.40 6.87 -2.47
N LYS A 16 -13.88 7.53 -3.52
CA LYS A 16 -13.08 6.87 -4.56
C LYS A 16 -11.60 7.10 -4.33
N ALA A 17 -10.85 6.02 -4.13
CA ALA A 17 -9.40 6.07 -4.12
C ALA A 17 -8.86 6.58 -5.48
N GLU A 18 -7.88 7.49 -5.46
CA GLU A 18 -7.23 8.00 -6.69
C GLU A 18 -6.55 6.86 -7.47
N LEU A 19 -6.10 5.82 -6.75
CA LEU A 19 -5.55 4.59 -7.31
C LEU A 19 -6.35 3.39 -6.83
N SER A 20 -6.76 2.56 -7.78
CA SER A 20 -7.40 1.27 -7.50
C SER A 20 -6.39 0.13 -7.64
N GLY A 21 -6.71 -1.02 -7.01
CA GLY A 21 -5.87 -2.21 -7.06
C GLY A 21 -5.53 -2.69 -8.47
N LYS A 22 -6.34 -2.37 -9.49
CA LYS A 22 -6.05 -2.66 -10.92
C LYS A 22 -4.70 -2.11 -11.42
N SER A 23 -4.17 -1.11 -10.72
CA SER A 23 -2.90 -0.47 -11.04
C SER A 23 -1.70 -1.25 -10.53
N ILE A 24 -1.91 -2.19 -9.61
CA ILE A 24 -0.90 -3.06 -9.02
C ILE A 24 -0.70 -4.28 -9.92
N VAL A 25 0.54 -4.51 -10.35
CA VAL A 25 0.93 -5.67 -11.16
C VAL A 25 1.32 -6.83 -10.27
N ASP A 26 2.07 -6.56 -9.20
CA ASP A 26 2.53 -7.58 -8.25
C ASP A 26 2.74 -6.96 -6.86
N ALA A 27 2.56 -7.77 -5.83
CA ALA A 27 2.83 -7.41 -4.45
C ALA A 27 3.36 -8.65 -3.71
N ARG A 28 4.55 -8.60 -3.13
CA ARG A 28 5.18 -9.77 -2.50
C ARG A 28 5.99 -9.37 -1.28
N VAL A 29 6.09 -10.29 -0.33
CA VAL A 29 7.04 -10.17 0.77
C VAL A 29 8.46 -10.12 0.21
N SER A 30 9.27 -9.25 0.79
CA SER A 30 10.68 -9.04 0.51
C SER A 30 11.38 -8.62 1.80
N TYR A 31 12.69 -8.42 1.72
CA TYR A 31 13.50 -7.85 2.77
C TYR A 31 14.16 -6.57 2.26
N ASP A 32 14.33 -5.59 3.15
CA ASP A 32 15.07 -4.38 2.85
C ASP A 32 16.60 -4.58 2.97
N GLU A 33 17.38 -3.50 2.83
CA GLU A 33 18.84 -3.55 2.88
C GLU A 33 19.41 -3.96 4.25
N ILE A 34 18.63 -3.78 5.33
CA ILE A 34 19.03 -4.15 6.69
C ILE A 34 18.46 -5.50 7.12
N GLY A 35 17.72 -6.18 6.23
CA GLY A 35 17.12 -7.49 6.46
C GLY A 35 15.76 -7.46 7.17
N ASP A 36 15.13 -6.29 7.27
CA ASP A 36 13.80 -6.14 7.83
C ASP A 36 12.73 -6.56 6.81
N VAL A 37 11.63 -7.13 7.30
CA VAL A 37 10.51 -7.59 6.46
C VAL A 37 9.77 -6.39 5.87
N VAL A 38 9.56 -6.43 4.55
CA VAL A 38 8.82 -5.41 3.80
C VAL A 38 7.92 -6.05 2.75
N VAL A 39 6.88 -5.33 2.32
CA VAL A 39 6.11 -5.71 1.12
C VAL A 39 6.58 -4.89 -0.07
N SER A 40 7.16 -5.56 -1.07
CA SER A 40 7.50 -4.98 -2.35
C SER A 40 6.28 -4.98 -3.26
N MET A 41 5.87 -3.82 -3.74
CA MET A 41 4.76 -3.62 -4.65
C MET A 41 5.25 -3.03 -5.98
N THR A 42 4.74 -3.55 -7.09
CA THR A 42 5.03 -3.10 -8.46
C THR A 42 3.74 -2.68 -9.14
N MET A 43 3.76 -1.52 -9.79
CA MET A 43 2.64 -0.97 -10.54
C MET A 43 2.82 -1.10 -12.05
N ASN A 44 1.71 -0.99 -12.78
CA ASN A 44 1.74 -0.81 -14.23
C ASN A 44 2.14 0.63 -14.59
N SER A 45 2.41 0.90 -15.87
CA SER A 45 2.92 2.21 -16.30
C SER A 45 1.97 3.38 -15.99
N GLU A 46 0.66 3.18 -16.11
CA GLU A 46 -0.34 4.21 -15.79
C GLU A 46 -0.40 4.47 -14.27
N GLY A 47 -0.44 3.40 -13.49
CA GLY A 47 -0.41 3.41 -12.04
C GLY A 47 0.84 4.05 -11.46
N ALA A 48 2.00 3.77 -12.06
CA ALA A 48 3.28 4.34 -11.66
C ALA A 48 3.31 5.87 -11.75
N VAL A 49 2.70 6.45 -12.79
CA VAL A 49 2.62 7.91 -12.96
C VAL A 49 1.72 8.53 -11.90
N ALA A 50 0.51 8.00 -11.72
CA ALA A 50 -0.41 8.49 -10.71
C ALA A 50 0.14 8.30 -9.27
N TRP A 51 0.80 7.17 -9.01
CA TRP A 51 1.43 6.89 -7.73
C TRP A 51 2.63 7.80 -7.46
N GLY A 52 3.43 8.08 -8.48
CA GLY A 52 4.51 9.07 -8.40
C GLY A 52 3.98 10.43 -7.99
N GLN A 53 2.93 10.93 -8.64
CA GLN A 53 2.31 12.22 -8.30
C GLN A 53 1.68 12.22 -6.91
N MET A 54 1.07 11.12 -6.48
CA MET A 54 0.51 11.01 -5.13
C MET A 54 1.59 10.99 -4.06
N THR A 55 2.61 10.16 -4.22
CA THR A 55 3.74 10.06 -3.28
C THR A 55 4.56 11.34 -3.22
N GLU A 56 4.77 12.02 -4.35
CA GLU A 56 5.41 13.34 -4.39
C GLU A 56 4.63 14.38 -3.58
N ARG A 57 3.31 14.44 -3.73
CA ARG A 57 2.46 15.30 -2.89
C ARG A 57 2.55 14.94 -1.42
N CYS A 58 2.49 13.65 -1.07
CA CYS A 58 2.60 13.19 0.32
C CYS A 58 3.95 13.51 0.95
N ALA A 59 5.05 13.35 0.22
CA ALA A 59 6.39 13.69 0.68
C ALA A 59 6.53 15.21 0.92
N ASN A 60 6.00 16.03 0.01
CA ASN A 60 6.05 17.49 0.11
C ASN A 60 5.13 18.04 1.22
N GLU A 61 4.02 17.37 1.54
CA GLU A 61 3.06 17.77 2.57
C GLU A 61 3.34 17.12 3.95
N ASN A 62 4.54 17.31 4.50
CA ASN A 62 4.96 16.80 5.83
C ASN A 62 4.93 15.25 5.96
N ASN A 63 5.47 14.51 4.98
CA ASN A 63 5.58 13.04 5.04
C ASN A 63 4.25 12.34 5.33
N ARG A 64 3.19 12.74 4.64
CA ARG A 64 1.85 12.15 4.82
C ARG A 64 1.85 10.66 4.53
N ALA A 65 1.06 9.93 5.31
CA ALA A 65 0.83 8.51 5.11
C ALA A 65 -0.06 8.25 3.89
N VAL A 66 0.25 7.19 3.17
CA VAL A 66 -0.66 6.62 2.16
C VAL A 66 -1.29 5.37 2.75
N ALA A 67 -2.61 5.42 2.97
CA ALA A 67 -3.35 4.30 3.52
C ALA A 67 -3.74 3.28 2.42
N VAL A 68 -3.43 2.02 2.67
CA VAL A 68 -3.97 0.86 1.95
C VAL A 68 -5.26 0.44 2.68
N VAL A 69 -6.38 0.53 1.97
CA VAL A 69 -7.71 0.29 2.52
C VAL A 69 -8.40 -0.84 1.76
N LEU A 70 -9.00 -1.77 2.50
CA LEU A 70 -9.90 -2.79 1.98
C LEU A 70 -11.17 -2.82 2.81
N ASP A 71 -12.35 -2.83 2.16
CA ASP A 71 -13.66 -2.90 2.83
C ASP A 71 -13.83 -1.88 3.98
N ASN A 72 -13.27 -0.67 3.79
CA ASN A 72 -13.23 0.43 4.76
C ASN A 72 -12.34 0.19 6.01
N LEU A 73 -11.52 -0.85 6.02
CA LEU A 73 -10.48 -1.08 7.02
C LEU A 73 -9.11 -0.65 6.49
N VAL A 74 -8.40 0.17 7.26
CA VAL A 74 -7.02 0.55 6.97
C VAL A 74 -6.11 -0.60 7.40
N PHE A 75 -5.47 -1.24 6.43
CA PHE A 75 -4.57 -2.37 6.69
C PHE A 75 -3.14 -1.90 6.92
N SER A 76 -2.70 -0.89 6.17
CA SER A 76 -1.38 -0.29 6.33
C SER A 76 -1.42 1.18 5.97
N ALA A 77 -0.66 2.02 6.67
CA ALA A 77 -0.57 3.45 6.39
C ALA A 77 0.88 3.95 6.49
N PRO A 78 1.80 3.48 5.62
CA PRO A 78 3.18 3.91 5.63
C PRO A 78 3.30 5.40 5.30
N ASN A 79 4.18 6.10 6.02
CA ASN A 79 4.58 7.46 5.68
C ASN A 79 5.43 7.45 4.42
N VAL A 80 5.12 8.36 3.49
CA VAL A 80 5.90 8.53 2.28
C VAL A 80 7.08 9.45 2.57
N GLN A 81 8.30 8.91 2.47
CA GLN A 81 9.53 9.67 2.71
C GLN A 81 10.08 10.33 1.43
N THR A 82 9.91 9.67 0.29
CA THR A 82 10.39 10.14 -1.02
C THR A 82 9.36 9.84 -2.10
N ALA A 83 9.38 10.63 -3.17
CA ALA A 83 8.52 10.39 -4.32
C ALA A 83 8.89 9.08 -5.01
N ILE A 84 7.89 8.24 -5.31
CA ILE A 84 8.07 6.91 -5.92
C ILE A 84 7.59 6.95 -7.37
N THR A 85 8.45 7.44 -8.26
CA THR A 85 8.11 7.66 -9.69
C THR A 85 8.40 6.45 -10.58
N ASN A 86 9.13 5.46 -10.08
CA ASN A 86 9.52 4.25 -10.83
C ASN A 86 8.47 3.13 -10.78
N GLY A 87 7.32 3.35 -10.10
CA GLY A 87 6.27 2.36 -9.94
C GLY A 87 6.63 1.17 -9.04
N ARG A 88 7.74 1.24 -8.30
CA ARG A 88 8.15 0.21 -7.34
C ARG A 88 8.27 0.80 -5.95
N SER A 89 7.47 0.30 -5.03
CA SER A 89 7.43 0.77 -3.64
C SER A 89 7.68 -0.37 -2.66
N GLN A 90 8.21 -0.05 -1.49
CA GLN A 90 8.32 -0.96 -0.37
C GLN A 90 7.48 -0.42 0.79
N ILE A 91 6.72 -1.30 1.43
CA ILE A 91 5.91 -1.00 2.62
C ILE A 91 6.60 -1.66 3.82
N SER A 92 7.06 -0.85 4.77
CA SER A 92 7.70 -1.28 6.01
C SER A 92 6.71 -1.31 7.17
N PHE A 93 6.90 -2.23 8.13
CA PHE A 93 6.03 -2.42 9.30
C PHE A 93 6.56 -1.74 10.58
N GLY A 94 7.62 -0.93 10.46
CA GLY A 94 8.25 -0.25 11.59
C GLY A 94 8.96 -1.21 12.55
N SER A 95 9.35 -0.72 13.74
CA SER A 95 10.17 -1.45 14.72
C SER A 95 9.40 -1.98 15.93
N GLY A 96 8.08 -1.81 15.98
CA GLY A 96 7.26 -2.12 17.16
C GLY A 96 6.75 -3.57 17.24
N GLN A 97 6.97 -4.37 16.20
CA GLN A 97 6.48 -5.74 16.06
C GLN A 97 7.63 -6.74 15.98
N SER A 98 7.38 -7.98 16.41
CA SER A 98 8.36 -9.06 16.26
C SER A 98 8.54 -9.43 14.79
N ALA A 99 9.67 -10.04 14.42
CA ALA A 99 9.93 -10.44 13.04
C ALA A 99 8.89 -11.45 12.52
N GLU A 100 8.36 -12.31 13.39
CA GLU A 100 7.31 -13.28 13.07
C GLU A 100 5.98 -12.58 12.77
N ASP A 101 5.59 -11.60 13.60
CA ASP A 101 4.37 -10.82 13.38
C ASP A 101 4.45 -10.00 12.08
N LYS A 102 5.60 -9.36 11.83
CA LYS A 102 5.84 -8.62 10.58
C LYS A 102 5.72 -9.52 9.36
N LEU A 103 6.24 -10.76 9.44
CA LEU A 103 6.17 -11.71 8.34
C LEU A 103 4.74 -12.12 8.04
N ALA A 104 3.97 -12.49 9.07
CA ALA A 104 2.56 -12.84 8.91
C ALA A 104 1.75 -11.67 8.32
N GLU A 105 1.94 -10.45 8.84
CA GLU A 105 1.25 -9.26 8.33
C GLU A 105 1.67 -8.91 6.90
N ALA A 106 2.95 -9.12 6.55
CA ALA A 106 3.44 -8.91 5.20
C ALA A 106 2.86 -9.92 4.21
N GLU A 107 2.71 -11.18 4.60
CA GLU A 107 2.06 -12.22 3.79
C GLU A 107 0.59 -11.88 3.54
N ASP A 108 -0.14 -11.48 4.59
CA ASP A 108 -1.53 -11.06 4.51
C ASP A 108 -1.70 -9.82 3.62
N LEU A 109 -0.86 -8.79 3.82
CA LEU A 109 -0.89 -7.57 3.02
C LEU A 109 -0.55 -7.86 1.55
N ALA A 110 0.46 -8.69 1.28
CA ALA A 110 0.82 -9.06 -0.08
C ALA A 110 -0.31 -9.85 -0.77
N GLY A 111 -0.92 -10.82 -0.08
CA GLY A 111 -2.07 -11.57 -0.56
C GLY A 111 -3.25 -10.66 -0.87
N LEU A 112 -3.53 -9.70 0.02
CA LEU A 112 -4.59 -8.72 -0.13
C LEU A 112 -4.36 -7.79 -1.32
N LEU A 113 -3.17 -7.23 -1.47
CA LEU A 113 -2.83 -6.35 -2.59
C LEU A 113 -2.95 -7.09 -3.94
N LYS A 114 -2.56 -8.37 -3.99
CA LYS A 114 -2.79 -9.23 -5.16
C LYS A 114 -4.29 -9.47 -5.39
N ALA A 115 -5.05 -9.78 -4.34
CA ALA A 115 -6.48 -10.03 -4.47
C ALA A 115 -7.24 -8.79 -4.98
N GLY A 116 -6.90 -7.60 -4.47
CA GLY A 116 -7.45 -6.33 -4.90
C GLY A 116 -7.01 -5.90 -6.30
N SER A 117 -5.90 -6.44 -6.80
CA SER A 117 -5.43 -6.20 -8.18
C SER A 117 -6.10 -7.07 -9.22
N LEU A 118 -6.75 -8.17 -8.80
CA LEU A 118 -7.49 -9.04 -9.70
C LEU A 118 -8.69 -8.29 -10.30
N PRO A 119 -8.77 -8.16 -11.63
CA PRO A 119 -10.00 -7.71 -12.28
C PRO A 119 -11.06 -8.82 -12.13
N ALA A 120 -12.04 -8.66 -11.23
CA ALA A 120 -13.19 -9.57 -11.14
C ALA A 120 -14.01 -9.53 -12.47
N PRO A 121 -14.56 -10.66 -12.98
CA PRO A 121 -15.25 -11.71 -12.22
C PRO A 121 -14.76 -13.15 -12.49
N ALA A 122 -14.63 -13.97 -11.44
CA ALA A 122 -14.45 -15.41 -11.58
C ALA A 122 -15.81 -16.10 -11.74
N ARG A 123 -16.07 -16.69 -12.92
CA ARG A 123 -17.16 -17.67 -13.10
C ARG A 123 -16.64 -19.05 -12.69
N ILE A 124 -17.17 -19.61 -11.61
CA ILE A 124 -17.07 -21.05 -11.34
C ILE A 124 -18.19 -21.72 -12.15
N VAL A 125 -17.85 -22.70 -12.99
CA VAL A 125 -18.81 -23.64 -13.61
C VAL A 125 -18.71 -24.99 -12.93
#